data_AF-B0E3A7-F1
#
_entry.id   AF-B0E3A7-F1
#
_cell.length_a   1.000
_cell.length_b   1.000
_cell.length_c   1.000
_cell.angle_alpha   90.00
_cell.angle_beta   90.00
_cell.angle_gamma   90.00
#
_symmetry.space_group_name_H-M   'P 1'
#
loop_
_entity.id
_entity.type
_entity.pdbx_description
1 polymer ?
#
loop_
_entity_poly.entity_id
_entity_poly.type
_entity_poly.pdbx_seq_one_letter_code
_entity_poly.pdbx_strand_id
1 'polypeptide(L)'
;MTETEVLLLAALQESHKSNEYLTNRNIALQAGNLLNEVYCVKAKGALQFQEEKKKKKKRQGTLPDGLPCVLKGDRFYEERVNFEKERQAEEREKDNRKDLQAEWKAAKEKWQQAEDARKELKEHETAKYEEALAVWKAVNEGQGRGCGCGCGGGNAGQKPVMAAIPKWVPPPLLKDFLTGWTGTGLAEEEEGEHFTSDESNNSNRKGLCLIIRSG
;
A
#
# COMPACT_ATOMS: atom_id res chain seq x y z
N MET A 1 -19.69 38.06 54.21
CA MET A 1 -20.14 36.93 53.37
C MET A 1 -21.37 36.38 54.04
N THR A 2 -22.52 36.40 53.37
CA THR A 2 -23.80 36.02 53.96
C THR A 2 -23.99 34.50 53.91
N GLU A 3 -24.71 33.89 54.87
CA GLU A 3 -24.92 32.43 54.91
C GLU A 3 -25.59 31.89 53.63
N THR A 4 -26.42 32.73 53.00
CA THR A 4 -27.09 32.44 51.73
C THR A 4 -26.11 32.33 50.55
N GLU A 5 -25.08 33.18 50.50
CA GLU A 5 -24.02 33.10 49.49
C GLU A 5 -23.25 31.78 49.59
N VAL A 6 -22.95 31.34 50.82
CA VAL A 6 -22.22 30.08 51.05
C VAL A 6 -23.06 28.88 50.58
N LEU A 7 -24.36 28.86 50.90
CA LEU A 7 -25.28 27.82 50.44
C LEU A 7 -25.38 27.76 48.91
N LEU A 8 -25.50 28.93 48.26
CA LEU A 8 -25.60 29.01 46.80
C LEU A 8 -24.33 28.52 46.11
N LEU A 9 -23.15 28.89 46.64
CA LEU A 9 -21.87 28.43 46.11
C LEU A 9 -21.71 26.91 46.28
N ALA A 10 -22.14 26.34 47.40
CA ALA A 10 -22.13 24.89 47.62
C ALA A 10 -23.04 24.17 46.62
N ALA A 11 -24.28 24.64 46.42
CA ALA A 11 -25.21 24.07 45.44
C ALA A 11 -24.67 24.16 44.01
N LEU A 12 -24.02 25.27 43.66
CA LEU A 12 -23.41 25.46 42.34
C LEU A 12 -22.25 24.50 42.11
N GLN A 13 -21.39 24.31 43.13
CA GLN A 13 -20.29 23.34 43.05
C GLN A 13 -20.79 21.90 42.93
N GLU A 14 -21.84 21.53 43.67
CA GLU A 14 -22.45 20.20 43.57
C GLU A 14 -23.07 19.96 42.20
N SER A 15 -23.79 20.96 41.67
CA SER A 15 -24.35 20.92 40.31
C SER A 15 -23.24 20.76 39.26
N HIS A 16 -22.14 21.49 39.39
CA HIS A 16 -21.00 21.39 38.48
C HIS A 16 -20.39 19.98 38.48
N LYS A 17 -20.13 19.42 39.67
CA LYS A 17 -19.59 18.06 39.82
C LYS A 17 -20.53 17.01 39.22
N SER A 18 -21.83 17.15 39.43
CA SER A 18 -22.84 16.25 38.86
C SER A 18 -22.85 16.32 37.33
N ASN A 19 -22.80 17.52 36.77
CA ASN A 19 -22.73 17.72 35.32
C ASN A 19 -21.44 17.11 34.75
N GLU A 20 -20.28 17.35 35.36
CA GLU A 20 -19.01 16.74 34.94
C GLU A 20 -19.05 15.20 34.99
N TYR A 21 -19.69 14.63 36.00
CA TYR A 21 -19.88 13.18 36.08
C TYR A 21 -20.74 12.66 34.93
N LEU A 22 -21.86 13.34 34.65
CA LEU A 22 -22.78 12.94 33.58
C LEU A 22 -22.16 13.11 32.19
N THR A 23 -21.39 14.19 31.95
CA THR A 23 -20.71 14.39 30.68
C THR A 23 -19.66 13.31 30.44
N ASN A 24 -18.84 13.00 31.45
CA ASN A 24 -17.85 11.92 31.35
C ASN A 24 -18.50 10.55 31.11
N ARG A 25 -19.60 10.26 31.80
CA ARG A 25 -20.37 9.03 31.56
C ARG A 25 -20.95 8.98 30.16
N ASN A 26 -21.44 10.10 29.64
CA ASN A 26 -21.98 10.18 28.29
C ASN A 26 -20.89 9.95 27.24
N ILE A 27 -19.72 10.55 27.41
CA ILE A 27 -18.55 10.34 26.54
C ILE A 27 -18.16 8.85 26.52
N ALA A 28 -18.10 8.20 27.70
CA ALA A 28 -17.78 6.77 27.79
C ALA A 28 -18.82 5.90 27.04
N LEU A 29 -20.11 6.22 27.16
CA LEU A 29 -21.18 5.51 26.45
C LEU A 29 -21.11 5.74 24.94
N GLN A 30 -20.86 6.97 24.49
CA GLN A 30 -20.70 7.29 23.07
C GLN A 30 -19.50 6.55 22.48
N ALA A 31 -18.36 6.53 23.19
CA ALA A 31 -17.18 5.80 22.76
C ALA A 31 -17.45 4.29 22.63
N GLY A 32 -18.18 3.70 23.58
CA GLY A 32 -18.61 2.31 23.52
C GLY A 32 -19.52 2.02 22.32
N ASN A 33 -20.47 2.91 22.03
CA ASN A 33 -21.37 2.76 20.89
C ASN A 33 -20.63 2.84 19.55
N LEU A 34 -19.72 3.80 19.38
CA LEU A 34 -18.89 3.92 18.18
C LEU A 34 -18.02 2.67 17.97
N LEU A 35 -17.43 2.15 19.05
CA LEU A 35 -16.62 0.92 18.98
C LEU A 35 -17.49 -0.28 18.55
N ASN A 36 -18.69 -0.41 19.12
CA ASN A 36 -19.63 -1.46 18.75
C ASN A 36 -20.07 -1.36 17.29
N GLU A 37 -20.32 -0.16 16.78
CA GLU A 37 -20.69 0.07 15.39
C GLU A 37 -19.57 -0.37 14.45
N VAL A 38 -18.34 0.09 14.69
CA VAL A 38 -17.16 -0.29 13.90
C VAL A 38 -16.95 -1.81 13.93
N TYR A 39 -17.11 -2.43 15.09
CA TYR A 39 -17.03 -3.88 15.22
C TYR A 39 -18.11 -4.59 14.39
N CYS A 40 -19.36 -4.14 14.49
CA CYS A 40 -20.48 -4.72 13.75
C CYS A 40 -20.28 -4.60 12.23
N VAL A 41 -19.79 -3.46 11.75
CA VAL A 41 -19.49 -3.25 10.32
C VAL A 41 -18.41 -4.24 9.86
N LYS A 42 -17.31 -4.37 10.61
CA LYS A 42 -16.23 -5.32 10.29
C LYS A 42 -16.72 -6.77 10.30
N ALA A 43 -17.50 -7.15 11.31
CA ALA A 43 -18.06 -8.50 11.41
C ALA A 43 -19.02 -8.81 10.25
N LYS A 44 -19.91 -7.87 9.90
CA LYS A 44 -20.81 -8.00 8.75
C LYS A 44 -20.04 -8.14 7.43
N GLY A 45 -19.03 -7.29 7.21
CA GLY A 45 -18.18 -7.39 6.03
C GLY A 45 -17.44 -8.72 5.93
N ALA A 46 -16.89 -9.21 7.03
CA ALA A 46 -16.23 -10.52 7.07
C ALA A 46 -17.20 -11.67 6.75
N LEU A 47 -18.42 -11.63 7.28
CA LEU A 47 -19.46 -12.63 6.99
C LEU A 47 -19.91 -12.55 5.53
N GLN A 48 -20.18 -11.35 5.00
CA GLN A 48 -20.53 -11.15 3.59
C GLN A 48 -19.46 -11.71 2.66
N PHE A 49 -18.19 -11.38 2.91
CA PHE A 49 -17.07 -11.90 2.14
C PHE A 49 -16.96 -13.43 2.19
N GLN A 50 -17.17 -14.04 3.37
CA GLN A 50 -17.19 -15.49 3.48
C GLN A 50 -18.37 -16.12 2.73
N GLU A 51 -19.55 -15.52 2.79
CA GLU A 51 -20.73 -15.98 2.07
C GLU A 51 -20.56 -15.87 0.55
N GLU A 52 -20.01 -14.75 0.07
CA GLU A 52 -19.70 -14.56 -1.34
C GLU A 52 -18.65 -15.56 -1.82
N LYS A 53 -17.57 -15.78 -1.05
CA LYS A 53 -16.59 -16.83 -1.35
C LYS A 53 -17.22 -18.22 -1.40
N LYS A 54 -18.12 -18.54 -0.47
CA LYS A 54 -18.86 -19.83 -0.48
C LYS A 54 -19.79 -19.93 -1.69
N LYS A 55 -20.47 -18.86 -2.08
CA LYS A 55 -21.34 -18.82 -3.28
C LYS A 55 -20.54 -19.01 -4.56
N LYS A 56 -19.39 -18.33 -4.71
CA LYS A 56 -18.48 -18.49 -5.85
C LYS A 56 -17.98 -19.94 -5.98
N LYS A 57 -17.53 -20.54 -4.86
CA LYS A 57 -17.11 -21.96 -4.84
C LYS A 57 -18.22 -22.94 -5.23
N LYS A 58 -19.47 -22.70 -4.80
CA LYS A 58 -20.62 -23.57 -5.16
C LYS A 58 -20.94 -23.53 -6.65
N ARG A 59 -20.78 -22.38 -7.31
CA ARG A 59 -20.99 -22.25 -8.77
C ARG A 59 -19.98 -23.06 -9.59
N GLN A 60 -18.81 -23.36 -9.02
CA GLN A 60 -17.72 -24.02 -9.73
C GLN A 60 -17.86 -25.57 -9.78
N GLY A 61 -19.03 -26.14 -9.49
CA GLY A 61 -19.19 -27.60 -9.54
C GLY A 61 -20.55 -28.17 -9.18
N THR A 62 -21.50 -27.36 -8.69
CA THR A 62 -22.87 -27.80 -8.42
C THR A 62 -23.84 -27.04 -9.31
N LEU A 63 -24.82 -27.74 -9.90
CA LEU A 63 -25.93 -27.11 -10.59
C LEU A 63 -26.55 -26.00 -9.73
N PRO A 64 -27.03 -24.90 -10.35
CA PRO A 64 -27.37 -23.65 -9.68
C PRO A 64 -28.31 -23.77 -8.46
N ASP A 65 -29.10 -24.84 -8.37
CA ASP A 65 -30.11 -25.00 -7.32
C ASP A 65 -29.71 -25.92 -6.17
N GLY A 66 -28.63 -26.71 -6.28
CA GLY A 66 -28.23 -27.66 -5.23
C GLY A 66 -29.26 -28.76 -4.92
N LEU A 67 -30.35 -28.85 -5.69
CA LEU A 67 -31.30 -29.96 -5.66
C LEU A 67 -30.77 -31.13 -6.52
N PRO A 68 -31.08 -32.39 -6.15
CA PRO A 68 -30.88 -33.53 -7.02
C PRO A 68 -31.80 -33.40 -8.23
N CYS A 69 -31.30 -32.82 -9.32
CA CYS A 69 -32.02 -32.82 -10.59
C CYS A 69 -31.81 -34.17 -11.29
N VAL A 70 -32.91 -34.82 -11.69
CA VAL A 70 -32.87 -35.92 -12.65
C VAL A 70 -32.53 -35.31 -14.01
N LEU A 71 -31.24 -35.16 -14.28
CA LEU A 71 -30.78 -34.61 -15.54
C LEU A 71 -30.97 -35.64 -16.64
N LYS A 72 -31.76 -35.27 -17.66
CA LYS A 72 -31.77 -35.98 -18.93
C LYS A 72 -30.35 -35.87 -19.51
N GLY A 73 -29.73 -37.01 -19.81
CA GLY A 73 -28.27 -37.14 -20.03
C GLY A 73 -27.65 -36.09 -20.95
N ASP A 74 -28.38 -35.66 -21.99
CA ASP A 74 -27.89 -34.70 -22.98
C ASP A 74 -27.61 -33.31 -22.39
N ARG A 75 -28.50 -32.78 -21.53
CA ARG A 75 -28.32 -31.45 -20.93
C ARG A 75 -27.14 -31.42 -19.96
N PHE A 76 -26.95 -32.50 -19.20
CA PHE A 76 -25.81 -32.63 -18.30
C PHE A 76 -24.49 -32.67 -19.08
N TYR A 77 -24.46 -33.38 -20.20
CA TYR A 77 -23.28 -33.45 -21.05
C TYR A 77 -22.92 -32.07 -21.61
N GLU A 78 -23.88 -31.32 -22.15
CA GLU A 78 -23.66 -29.96 -22.65
C GLU A 78 -23.14 -29.00 -21.55
N GLU A 79 -23.75 -29.04 -20.36
CA GLU A 79 -23.37 -28.19 -19.23
C GLU A 79 -21.95 -28.52 -18.73
N ARG A 80 -21.59 -29.80 -18.66
CA ARG A 80 -20.22 -30.26 -18.33
C ARG A 80 -19.19 -29.83 -19.36
N VAL A 81 -19.53 -29.90 -20.65
CA VAL A 81 -18.63 -29.46 -21.74
C VAL A 81 -18.42 -27.95 -21.69
N ASN A 82 -19.47 -27.16 -21.45
CA ASN A 82 -19.34 -25.71 -21.30
C ASN A 82 -18.50 -25.34 -20.08
N PHE A 83 -18.72 -26.03 -18.95
CA PHE A 83 -17.93 -25.83 -17.73
C PHE A 83 -16.43 -26.13 -17.95
N GLU A 84 -16.11 -27.21 -18.66
CA GLU A 84 -14.72 -27.55 -18.99
C GLU A 84 -14.08 -26.50 -19.91
N LYS A 85 -14.82 -25.99 -20.90
CA LYS A 85 -14.36 -24.91 -21.78
C LYS A 85 -14.10 -23.62 -21.02
N GLU A 86 -14.99 -23.24 -20.11
CA GLU A 86 -14.83 -22.07 -19.25
C GLU A 86 -13.60 -22.21 -18.35
N ARG A 87 -13.40 -23.39 -17.73
CA ARG A 87 -12.20 -23.65 -16.91
C ARG A 87 -10.90 -23.51 -17.70
N GLN A 88 -10.86 -24.06 -18.92
CA GLN A 88 -9.70 -23.95 -19.80
C GLN A 88 -9.47 -22.53 -20.32
N ALA A 89 -10.53 -21.73 -20.50
CA ALA A 89 -10.40 -20.32 -20.83
C ALA A 89 -9.81 -19.53 -19.65
N GLU A 90 -10.34 -19.74 -18.44
CA GLU A 90 -9.87 -19.09 -17.21
C GLU A 90 -8.41 -19.43 -16.89
N GLU A 91 -7.99 -20.68 -17.11
CA GLU A 91 -6.60 -21.11 -16.91
C GLU A 91 -5.65 -20.41 -17.90
N ARG A 92 -6.04 -20.31 -19.18
CA ARG A 92 -5.26 -19.57 -20.18
C ARG A 92 -5.17 -18.07 -19.87
N GLU A 93 -6.25 -17.46 -19.38
CA GLU A 93 -6.22 -16.06 -18.95
C GLU A 93 -5.31 -15.84 -17.75
N LYS A 94 -5.29 -16.76 -16.79
CA LYS A 94 -4.37 -16.73 -15.65
C LYS A 94 -2.92 -16.82 -16.10
N ASP A 95 -2.61 -17.70 -17.05
CA ASP A 95 -1.25 -17.84 -17.57
C ASP A 95 -0.83 -16.60 -18.36
N ASN A 96 -1.69 -16.06 -19.23
CA ASN A 96 -1.43 -14.78 -19.91
C ASN A 96 -1.17 -13.65 -18.92
N ARG A 97 -1.90 -13.60 -17.79
CA ARG A 97 -1.69 -12.59 -16.75
C ARG A 97 -0.33 -12.75 -16.07
N LYS A 98 0.12 -13.99 -15.80
CA LYS A 98 1.45 -14.25 -15.24
C LYS A 98 2.55 -13.84 -16.21
N ASP A 99 2.38 -14.15 -17.50
CA ASP A 99 3.34 -13.79 -18.54
C ASP A 99 3.49 -12.28 -18.65
N LEU A 100 2.39 -11.53 -18.70
CA LEU A 100 2.41 -10.06 -18.71
C LEU A 100 3.06 -9.47 -17.45
N GLN A 101 2.80 -10.06 -16.28
CA GLN A 101 3.46 -9.65 -15.04
C GLN A 101 4.97 -9.92 -15.07
N ALA A 102 5.39 -11.05 -15.66
CA ALA A 102 6.80 -11.38 -15.82
C ALA A 102 7.50 -10.39 -16.76
N GLU A 103 6.86 -10.04 -17.88
CA GLU A 103 7.36 -9.02 -18.81
C GLU A 103 7.51 -7.65 -18.15
N TRP A 104 6.49 -7.21 -17.39
CA TRP A 104 6.57 -5.96 -16.64
C TRP A 104 7.69 -5.96 -15.60
N LYS A 105 7.85 -7.06 -14.84
CA LYS A 105 8.95 -7.22 -13.87
C LYS A 105 10.31 -7.11 -14.56
N ALA A 106 10.50 -7.81 -15.67
CA ALA A 106 11.74 -7.76 -16.44
C ALA A 106 12.03 -6.35 -17.00
N ALA A 107 11.01 -5.65 -17.50
CA ALA A 107 11.15 -4.28 -17.98
C ALA A 107 11.51 -3.31 -16.86
N LYS A 108 10.90 -3.48 -15.67
CA LYS A 108 11.18 -2.67 -14.49
C LYS A 108 12.60 -2.89 -13.97
N GLU A 109 13.08 -4.13 -13.99
CA GLU A 109 14.46 -4.44 -13.60
C GLU A 109 15.48 -3.78 -14.54
N LYS A 110 15.26 -3.85 -15.86
CA LYS A 110 16.10 -3.14 -16.83
C LYS A 110 16.09 -1.63 -16.62
N TRP A 111 14.93 -1.05 -16.33
CA TRP A 111 14.81 0.36 -16.02
C TRP A 111 15.59 0.73 -14.75
N GLN A 112 15.50 -0.11 -13.70
CA GLN A 112 16.23 0.10 -12.45
C GLN A 112 17.75 0.10 -12.67
N GLN A 113 18.27 -0.87 -13.43
CA GLN A 113 19.69 -0.94 -13.78
C GLN A 113 20.17 0.32 -14.54
N ALA A 114 19.37 0.81 -15.50
CA ALA A 114 19.69 2.02 -16.24
C ALA A 114 19.66 3.28 -15.34
N GLU A 115 18.72 3.34 -14.41
CA GLU A 115 18.59 4.46 -13.46
C GLU A 115 19.73 4.47 -12.44
N ASP A 116 20.19 3.32 -11.98
CA ASP A 116 21.32 3.21 -11.06
C ASP A 116 22.63 3.58 -11.77
N ALA A 117 22.87 3.10 -13.00
CA ALA A 117 24.00 3.53 -13.81
C ALA A 117 23.99 5.05 -14.08
N ARG A 118 22.81 5.64 -14.29
CA ARG A 118 22.66 7.10 -14.45
C ARG A 118 23.04 7.86 -13.18
N LYS A 119 22.65 7.36 -12.01
CA LYS A 119 23.02 7.97 -10.71
C LYS A 119 24.53 7.92 -10.50
N GLU A 120 25.17 6.78 -10.76
CA GLU A 120 26.63 6.63 -10.65
C GLU A 120 27.38 7.61 -11.56
N LEU A 121 26.96 7.73 -12.82
CA LEU A 121 27.55 8.71 -13.74
C LEU A 121 27.36 10.15 -13.25
N LYS A 122 26.16 10.47 -12.76
CA LYS A 122 25.87 11.79 -12.20
C LYS A 122 26.78 12.09 -11.01
N GLU A 123 26.89 11.17 -10.06
CA GLU A 123 27.75 11.32 -8.87
C GLU A 123 29.21 11.56 -9.25
N HIS A 124 29.72 10.75 -10.19
CA HIS A 124 31.08 10.89 -10.70
C HIS A 124 31.31 12.21 -11.44
N GLU A 125 30.37 12.66 -12.27
CA GLU A 125 30.47 13.95 -12.96
C GLU A 125 30.35 15.13 -11.99
N THR A 126 29.49 15.03 -10.97
CA THR A 126 29.38 16.04 -9.93
C THR A 126 30.67 16.15 -9.11
N ALA A 127 31.30 15.03 -8.75
CA ALA A 127 32.58 15.03 -8.04
C ALA A 127 33.68 15.72 -8.86
N LYS A 128 33.82 15.36 -10.15
CA LYS A 128 34.77 16.01 -11.06
C LYS A 128 34.52 17.51 -11.20
N TYR A 129 33.25 17.91 -11.29
CA TYR A 129 32.86 19.30 -11.39
C TYR A 129 33.17 20.08 -10.10
N GLU A 130 32.95 19.47 -8.93
CA GLU A 130 33.28 20.06 -7.63
C GLU A 130 34.79 20.24 -7.45
N GLU A 131 35.60 19.26 -7.84
CA GLU A 131 37.06 19.36 -7.86
C GLU A 131 37.53 20.49 -8.79
N ALA A 132 37.01 20.52 -10.02
CA ALA A 132 37.32 21.59 -10.98
C ALA A 132 36.87 22.97 -10.47
N LEU A 133 35.72 23.05 -9.81
CA LEU A 133 35.24 24.28 -9.17
C LEU A 133 36.14 24.71 -8.01
N ALA A 134 36.64 23.79 -7.20
CA ALA A 134 37.54 24.10 -6.09
C ALA A 134 38.85 24.70 -6.61
N VAL A 135 39.44 24.09 -7.65
CA VAL A 135 40.64 24.61 -8.32
C VAL A 135 40.37 25.99 -8.92
N TRP A 136 39.25 26.14 -9.63
CA TRP A 136 38.86 27.42 -10.22
C TRP A 136 38.65 28.52 -9.17
N LYS A 137 37.97 28.21 -8.06
CA LYS A 137 37.75 29.16 -6.95
C LYS A 137 39.07 29.58 -6.31
N ALA A 138 39.98 28.64 -6.06
CA ALA A 138 41.29 28.93 -5.47
C ALA A 138 42.13 29.86 -6.36
N VAL A 139 42.05 29.72 -7.69
CA VAL A 139 42.76 30.59 -8.64
C VAL A 139 42.12 31.98 -8.74
N ASN A 140 40.79 32.07 -8.63
CA ASN A 140 40.06 33.33 -8.80
C ASN A 140 39.85 34.14 -7.52
N GLU A 141 39.93 33.56 -6.32
CA GLU A 141 39.84 34.30 -5.05
C GLU A 141 40.98 35.32 -4.84
N GLY A 142 42.11 35.15 -5.53
CA GLY A 142 43.23 36.10 -5.53
C GLY A 142 43.14 37.22 -6.58
N GLN A 143 42.21 37.14 -7.54
CA GLN A 143 42.06 38.14 -8.61
C GLN A 143 40.99 39.15 -8.23
N GLY A 144 41.42 40.23 -7.56
CA GLY A 144 40.58 41.38 -7.28
C GLY A 144 39.87 41.88 -8.54
N ARG A 145 38.57 42.24 -8.40
CA ARG A 145 37.73 42.78 -9.47
C ARG A 145 38.39 44.01 -10.09
N GLY A 146 39.12 43.79 -11.18
CA GLY A 146 39.77 44.83 -11.95
C GLY A 146 38.75 45.75 -12.64
N CYS A 147 39.03 47.04 -12.56
CA CYS A 147 38.31 48.21 -13.08
C CYS A 147 37.47 47.97 -14.34
N GLY A 148 36.21 48.45 -14.30
CA GLY A 148 35.23 48.40 -15.38
C GLY A 148 35.54 49.31 -16.56
N CYS A 149 36.62 49.02 -17.29
CA CYS A 149 36.82 49.55 -18.64
C CYS A 149 36.59 48.42 -19.67
N GLY A 150 35.55 48.61 -20.49
CA GLY A 150 35.05 47.64 -21.47
C GLY A 150 35.97 47.44 -22.68
N CYS A 151 37.15 46.85 -22.45
CA CYS A 151 38.14 46.59 -23.49
C CYS A 151 38.63 45.14 -23.42
N GLY A 152 38.20 44.30 -24.38
CA GLY A 152 38.90 43.07 -24.76
C GLY A 152 38.77 41.88 -23.80
N GLY A 153 37.80 41.01 -24.06
CA GLY A 153 37.59 39.74 -23.35
C GLY A 153 38.75 38.76 -23.53
N GLY A 154 39.76 38.87 -22.67
CA GLY A 154 40.71 37.80 -22.41
C GLY A 154 40.02 36.70 -21.62
N ASN A 155 40.28 35.44 -21.99
CA ASN A 155 39.71 34.21 -21.45
C ASN A 155 40.16 33.95 -19.98
N ALA A 156 40.03 34.95 -19.10
CA ALA A 156 40.39 34.87 -17.70
C ALA A 156 39.39 33.97 -16.97
N GLY A 157 39.80 32.71 -16.78
CA GLY A 157 39.14 31.75 -15.89
C GLY A 157 37.69 31.48 -16.23
N GLN A 158 37.41 30.87 -17.39
CA GLN A 158 36.07 30.32 -17.65
C GLN A 158 35.70 29.36 -16.52
N LYS A 159 34.53 29.57 -15.91
CA LYS A 159 34.01 28.67 -14.89
C LYS A 159 33.87 27.27 -15.50
N PRO A 160 34.27 26.20 -14.80
CA PRO A 160 34.00 24.85 -15.28
C PRO A 160 32.50 24.70 -15.57
N VAL A 161 32.19 23.85 -16.54
CA VAL A 161 30.82 23.50 -16.93
C VAL A 161 30.65 22.01 -16.69
N MET A 162 29.55 21.62 -16.06
CA MET A 162 29.25 20.22 -15.80
C MET A 162 28.96 19.50 -17.12
N ALA A 163 29.38 18.24 -17.23
CA ALA A 163 29.09 17.42 -18.39
C ALA A 163 27.58 17.10 -18.50
N ALA A 164 27.15 16.71 -19.71
CA ALA A 164 25.75 16.49 -20.02
C ALA A 164 25.28 15.12 -19.50
N ILE A 165 24.63 15.12 -18.32
CA ILE A 165 24.04 13.93 -17.73
C ILE A 165 22.84 13.45 -18.58
N PRO A 166 22.69 12.13 -18.84
CA PRO A 166 21.53 11.60 -19.54
C PRO A 166 20.21 11.94 -18.83
N LYS A 167 19.18 12.24 -19.63
CA LYS A 167 17.85 12.62 -19.14
C LYS A 167 17.21 11.45 -18.40
N TRP A 168 16.46 11.77 -17.35
CA TRP A 168 15.65 10.80 -16.63
C TRP A 168 14.54 10.24 -17.52
N VAL A 169 14.32 8.93 -17.44
CA VAL A 169 13.24 8.22 -18.16
C VAL A 169 12.23 7.72 -17.12
N PRO A 170 10.93 7.92 -17.32
CA PRO A 170 9.92 7.44 -16.38
C PRO A 170 9.89 5.90 -16.29
N PRO A 171 9.54 5.35 -15.12
CA PRO A 171 9.45 3.90 -14.93
C PRO A 171 8.31 3.30 -15.75
N PRO A 172 8.47 2.06 -16.24
CA PRO A 172 7.40 1.36 -16.97
C PRO A 172 6.20 1.10 -16.05
N LEU A 173 5.00 1.45 -16.50
CA LEU A 173 3.77 1.24 -15.73
C LEU A 173 3.13 -0.08 -16.14
N LEU A 174 2.54 -0.79 -15.17
CA LEU A 174 1.90 -2.09 -15.44
C LEU A 174 0.78 -1.97 -16.49
N LYS A 175 0.07 -0.83 -16.51
CA LYS A 175 -0.97 -0.54 -17.50
C LYS A 175 -0.44 -0.53 -18.95
N ASP A 176 0.83 -0.20 -19.16
CA ASP A 176 1.42 -0.14 -20.51
C ASP A 176 1.58 -1.54 -21.12
N PHE A 177 1.60 -2.58 -20.27
CA PHE A 177 1.61 -4.00 -20.65
C PHE A 177 0.19 -4.58 -20.71
N LEU A 178 -0.79 -3.90 -20.11
CA LEU A 178 -2.20 -4.31 -20.06
C LEU A 178 -3.07 -3.61 -21.12
N THR A 179 -2.54 -2.74 -21.97
CA THR A 179 -3.30 -1.94 -22.95
C THR A 179 -4.01 -2.75 -24.05
N GLY A 180 -3.79 -4.07 -24.12
CA GLY A 180 -4.61 -5.00 -24.92
C GLY A 180 -5.86 -5.53 -24.20
N TRP A 181 -5.95 -5.34 -22.88
CA TRP A 181 -7.07 -5.75 -22.03
C TRP A 181 -8.08 -4.61 -21.91
N THR A 182 -8.83 -4.36 -22.98
CA THR A 182 -10.11 -3.62 -22.84
C THR A 182 -11.12 -4.61 -22.28
N GLY A 183 -11.19 -4.63 -20.95
CA GLY A 183 -12.13 -5.46 -20.19
C GLY A 183 -13.55 -5.18 -20.63
N THR A 184 -14.05 -6.00 -21.56
CA THR A 184 -15.47 -6.11 -21.88
C THR A 184 -15.87 -7.52 -21.44
N GLY A 185 -16.12 -7.68 -20.15
CA GLY A 185 -16.65 -8.93 -19.60
C GLY A 185 -16.10 -9.29 -18.24
N LEU A 186 -16.92 -9.03 -17.23
CA LEU A 186 -16.97 -9.70 -15.93
C LEU A 186 -15.90 -9.38 -14.88
N ALA A 187 -16.40 -8.65 -13.87
CA ALA A 187 -15.98 -8.67 -12.47
C ALA A 187 -14.52 -8.29 -12.18
N GLU A 188 -14.37 -7.04 -11.76
CA GLU A 188 -13.25 -6.58 -10.94
C GLU A 188 -13.10 -7.49 -9.71
N GLU A 189 -12.24 -8.50 -9.81
CA GLU A 189 -11.62 -9.14 -8.65
C GLU A 189 -10.27 -8.47 -8.42
N GLU A 190 -10.29 -7.40 -7.62
CA GLU A 190 -9.12 -6.98 -6.84
C GLU A 190 -8.77 -8.12 -5.87
N GLU A 191 -8.03 -9.12 -6.37
CA GLU A 191 -7.22 -9.98 -5.52
C GLU A 191 -6.01 -9.16 -5.05
N GLY A 192 -6.21 -8.45 -3.95
CA GLY A 192 -5.11 -8.06 -3.07
C GLY A 192 -4.48 -9.33 -2.52
N GLU A 193 -3.40 -9.79 -3.16
CA GLU A 193 -2.45 -10.74 -2.58
C GLU A 193 -1.85 -10.09 -1.33
N HIS A 194 -2.51 -10.29 -0.19
CA HIS A 194 -1.93 -10.06 1.12
C HIS A 194 -0.83 -11.11 1.32
N PHE A 195 0.39 -10.72 1.00
CA PHE A 195 1.62 -11.39 1.41
C PHE A 195 1.63 -11.46 2.95
N THR A 196 1.23 -12.59 3.53
CA THR A 196 1.46 -12.86 4.95
C THR A 196 2.85 -13.46 5.08
N SER A 197 3.82 -12.65 5.54
CA SER A 197 5.05 -13.20 6.09
C SER A 197 4.68 -14.05 7.30
N ASP A 198 4.81 -15.37 7.15
CA ASP A 198 4.88 -16.31 8.26
C ASP A 198 6.11 -15.97 9.11
N GLU A 199 5.89 -15.33 10.26
CA GLU A 199 6.89 -15.26 11.31
C GLU A 199 6.44 -16.12 12.48
N SER A 200 7.11 -17.28 12.57
CA SER A 200 6.98 -18.28 13.59
C SER A 200 7.33 -17.71 14.97
N ASN A 201 6.40 -17.79 15.93
CA ASN A 201 6.76 -17.76 17.35
C ASN A 201 5.73 -18.53 18.20
N ASN A 202 5.72 -19.86 18.02
CA ASN A 202 5.14 -20.76 18.99
C ASN A 202 6.21 -21.15 20.00
N SER A 203 6.28 -20.42 21.11
CA SER A 203 7.01 -20.87 22.29
C SER A 203 6.31 -20.46 23.58
N ASN A 204 5.91 -21.51 24.29
CA ASN A 204 5.98 -21.61 25.75
C ASN A 204 4.75 -21.15 26.57
N ARG A 205 3.72 -22.00 26.60
CA ARG A 205 2.93 -22.22 27.82
C ARG A 205 2.67 -23.72 28.03
N LYS A 206 3.69 -24.44 28.49
CA LYS A 206 3.46 -25.69 29.22
C LYS A 206 3.18 -25.33 30.67
N GLY A 207 1.93 -25.52 31.08
CA GLY A 207 1.50 -25.42 32.47
C GLY A 207 2.31 -26.37 33.32
N LEU A 208 2.92 -25.83 34.38
CA LEU A 208 3.52 -26.65 35.42
C LEU A 208 2.40 -27.33 36.19
N CYS A 209 2.47 -28.66 36.15
CA CYS A 209 1.62 -29.58 36.85
C CYS A 209 1.76 -29.40 38.37
N LEU A 210 0.59 -29.36 39.02
CA LEU A 210 0.38 -29.51 40.45
C LEU A 210 1.20 -30.71 40.98
N ILE A 211 2.12 -30.48 41.90
CA ILE A 211 2.70 -31.54 42.74
C ILE A 211 2.11 -31.40 44.14
N ILE A 212 1.23 -32.35 44.44
CA ILE A 212 0.76 -32.69 45.78
C ILE A 212 1.96 -33.22 46.57
N ARG A 213 2.20 -32.71 47.77
CA ARG A 213 2.88 -33.50 48.81
C ARG A 213 2.40 -33.12 50.21
N SER A 214 1.83 -34.13 50.84
CA SER A 214 1.42 -34.22 52.23
C SER A 214 2.61 -34.08 53.18
N GLY A 215 2.34 -33.46 54.34
CA GLY A 215 3.23 -33.32 55.48
C GLY A 215 2.61 -32.37 56.49
#